data_AF-A0A849XY66-F1
#
_entry.id   AF-A0A849XY66-F1
#
_cell.length_a   1.000
_cell.length_b   1.000
_cell.length_c   1.000
_cell.angle_alpha   90.00
_cell.angle_beta   90.00
_cell.angle_gamma   90.00
#
_symmetry.space_group_name_H-M   'P 1'
#
loop_
_entity.id
_entity.type
_entity.pdbx_description
1 polymer ?
#
loop_
_entity_poly.entity_id
_entity_poly.type
_entity_poly.pdbx_seq_one_letter_code
_entity_poly.pdbx_strand_id
1 'polypeptide(L)' 'MADRSNARLNEEIESKIRQWDGTIFGVSLKNMYENGTSYEGICEYADIDYEDYEEE' A
#
# COMPACT_ATOMS: atom_id res chain seq x y z
N MET A 1 -5.89 6.63 -12.93
CA MET A 1 -5.52 6.78 -11.51
C MET A 1 -6.08 5.57 -10.81
N ALA A 2 -5.27 4.81 -10.07
CA ALA A 2 -5.85 3.77 -9.21
C ALA A 2 -6.83 4.41 -8.24
N ASP A 3 -7.94 3.75 -8.02
CA ASP A 3 -8.92 4.19 -7.04
C ASP A 3 -8.27 4.08 -5.66
N ARG A 4 -8.03 5.23 -5.03
CA ARG A 4 -7.42 5.34 -3.69
C ARG A 4 -8.44 5.87 -2.69
N SER A 5 -9.68 5.41 -2.80
CA SER A 5 -10.81 5.84 -1.98
C SER A 5 -10.66 5.43 -0.51
N ASN A 6 -9.97 4.33 -0.22
CA ASN A 6 -9.78 3.81 1.12
C ASN A 6 -8.66 4.56 1.87
N ALA A 7 -9.04 5.65 2.53
CA ALA A 7 -8.12 6.51 3.27
C ALA A 7 -7.37 5.77 4.39
N ARG A 8 -8.03 4.81 5.06
CA ARG A 8 -7.44 4.04 6.16
C ARG A 8 -6.33 3.12 5.65
N LEU A 9 -6.58 2.45 4.54
CA LEU A 9 -5.59 1.60 3.90
C LEU A 9 -4.44 2.40 3.29
N ASN A 10 -4.73 3.56 2.72
CA ASN A 10 -3.69 4.47 2.22
C ASN A 10 -2.70 4.85 3.32
N GLU A 11 -3.19 5.23 4.50
CA GLU A 11 -2.34 5.61 5.63
C GLU A 11 -1.41 4.47 6.05
N GLU A 12 -1.91 3.23 6.07
CA GLU A 12 -1.11 2.06 6.42
C GLU A 12 -0.04 1.74 5.37
N ILE A 13 -0.39 1.84 4.08
CA ILE A 13 0.57 1.70 2.99
C ILE A 13 1.66 2.76 3.09
N GLU A 14 1.29 4.03 3.35
CA GLU A 14 2.25 5.12 3.56
C GLU A 14 3.10 4.93 4.83
N SER A 15 2.54 4.31 5.88
CA SER A 15 3.27 3.89 7.08
C SER A 15 4.34 2.85 6.76
N LYS A 16 3.99 1.79 6.00
CA LYS A 16 4.94 0.75 5.54
C LYS A 16 6.02 1.32 4.62
N ILE A 17 5.66 2.21 3.70
CA ILE A 17 6.64 2.91 2.83
C ILE A 17 7.66 3.67 3.69
N ARG A 18 7.21 4.40 4.72
CA ARG A 18 8.10 5.11 5.65
C ARG A 18 8.95 4.17 6.51
N GLN A 19 8.39 3.06 6.96
CA GLN A 19 9.12 2.04 7.73
C GLN A 19 10.26 1.42 6.90
N TRP A 20 10.05 1.26 5.59
CA TRP A 20 11.03 0.69 4.66
C TRP A 20 11.79 1.74 3.86
N ASP A 21 11.73 3.01 4.27
CA ASP A 21 12.43 4.09 3.59
C ASP A 21 13.94 3.81 3.49
N GLY A 22 14.52 4.09 2.31
CA GLY A 22 15.92 3.77 2.02
C GLY A 22 16.21 2.30 1.68
N THR A 23 15.21 1.41 1.71
CA THR A 23 15.35 0.02 1.25
C THR A 23 14.78 -0.20 -0.14
N ILE A 24 15.20 -1.28 -0.82
CA ILE A 24 14.62 -1.66 -2.11
C ILE A 24 13.12 -1.96 -2.00
N PHE A 25 12.68 -2.53 -0.85
CA PHE A 25 11.28 -2.84 -0.59
C PHE A 25 10.43 -1.59 -0.49
N GLY A 26 10.91 -0.55 0.22
CA GLY A 26 10.21 0.73 0.33
C GLY A 26 10.10 1.45 -1.03
N VAL A 27 11.17 1.42 -1.83
CA VAL A 27 11.16 2.00 -3.19
C VAL A 27 10.17 1.25 -4.09
N SER A 28 10.17 -0.09 -4.06
CA SER A 28 9.23 -0.92 -4.83
C SER A 28 7.78 -0.68 -4.41
N LEU A 29 7.50 -0.68 -3.10
CA LEU A 29 6.16 -0.46 -2.55
C LEU A 29 5.61 0.92 -2.93
N LYS A 30 6.44 1.97 -2.81
CA LYS A 30 6.08 3.31 -3.26
C LYS A 30 5.77 3.34 -4.76
N ASN A 31 6.59 2.67 -5.57
CA ASN A 31 6.37 2.61 -7.00
C ASN A 31 5.04 1.94 -7.35
N MET A 32 4.69 0.83 -6.69
CA MET A 32 3.40 0.15 -6.85
C MET A 32 2.23 1.05 -6.44
N TYR A 33 2.37 1.73 -5.29
CA TYR A 33 1.35 2.67 -4.79
C TYR A 33 1.10 3.84 -5.76
N GLU A 34 2.15 4.46 -6.30
CA GLU A 34 2.06 5.63 -7.19
C GLU A 34 1.69 5.26 -8.64
N ASN A 35 2.09 4.09 -9.14
CA ASN A 35 1.84 3.67 -10.55
C ASN A 35 0.51 2.92 -10.74
N GLY A 36 -0.32 2.89 -9.70
CA GLY A 36 -1.69 2.43 -9.80
C GLY A 36 -1.87 0.91 -9.75
N THR A 37 -0.97 0.21 -9.05
CA THR A 37 -1.22 -1.18 -8.64
C THR A 37 -2.46 -1.23 -7.74
N SER A 38 -3.26 -2.30 -7.88
CA SER A 38 -4.43 -2.57 -7.03
C SER A 38 -4.05 -2.66 -5.56
N TYR A 39 -4.98 -2.35 -4.66
CA TYR A 39 -4.74 -2.50 -3.22
C TYR A 39 -4.38 -3.94 -2.84
N GLU A 40 -5.07 -4.93 -3.38
CA GLU A 40 -4.81 -6.35 -3.13
C GLU A 40 -3.33 -6.71 -3.38
N GLY A 41 -2.79 -6.37 -4.55
CA GLY A 41 -1.38 -6.63 -4.87
C GLY A 41 -0.38 -5.80 -4.06
N ILE A 42 -0.77 -4.60 -3.61
CA ILE A 42 0.05 -3.80 -2.68
C ILE A 42 0.07 -4.45 -1.29
N CYS A 43 -1.07 -4.93 -0.81
CA CYS A 43 -1.22 -5.55 0.50
C CYS A 43 -0.49 -6.88 0.57
N GLU A 44 -0.58 -7.69 -0.49
CA GLU A 44 0.20 -8.94 -0.62
C GLU A 44 1.71 -8.67 -0.52
N TYR A 45 2.19 -7.61 -1.19
CA TYR A 45 3.61 -7.26 -1.14
C TYR A 45 4.04 -6.70 0.23
N ALA A 46 3.19 -5.89 0.86
CA ALA A 46 3.48 -5.18 2.10
C ALA A 46 3.20 -6.00 3.37
N ASP A 47 2.70 -7.23 3.21
CA ASP A 47 2.21 -8.08 4.30
C ASP A 47 1.19 -7.29 5.16
N ILE A 48 0.16 -6.77 4.47
CA ILE A 48 -0.99 -6.08 5.07
C ILE A 48 -2.20 -6.98 4.84
N ASP A 49 -2.98 -7.20 5.90
CA ASP A 49 -4.25 -7.92 5.78
C ASP A 49 -5.31 -6.99 5.18
N TYR A 50 -5.68 -7.22 3.92
CA TYR A 50 -6.60 -6.34 3.20
C TYR A 50 -8.02 -6.39 3.79
N GLU A 51 -8.44 -7.55 4.30
CA GLU A 51 -9.78 -7.77 4.88
C GLU A 51 -10.04 -6.84 6.08
N ASP A 52 -8.99 -6.46 6.82
CA ASP A 52 -9.10 -5.53 7.94
C ASP A 52 -9.63 -4.16 7.46
N TYR A 53 -9.31 -3.78 6.22
CA TYR A 53 -9.59 -2.47 5.64
C TYR A 53 -10.74 -2.46 4.63
N GLU A 54 -11.37 -3.59 4.32
CA GLU A 54 -12.57 -3.58 3.48
C GLU A 54 -13.68 -2.76 4.17
N GLU A 55 -14.14 -1.67 3.53
CA GLU A 55 -15.31 -0.94 4.00
C GLU A 55 -16.56 -1.79 3.70
N GLU A 56 -17.35 -2.10 4.74
CA GLU A 56 -18.66 -2.80 4.65
C GLU A 56 -19.64 -2.17 3.65
#